data_AF-A0A1I4WRF5-F1
#
_entry.id   AF-A0A1I4WRF5-F1
#
_cell.length_a   1.000
_cell.length_b   1.000
_cell.length_c   1.000
_cell.angle_alpha   90.00
_cell.angle_beta   90.00
_cell.angle_gamma   90.00
#
_symmetry.space_group_name_H-M   'P 1'
#
loop_
_entity.id
_entity.type
_entity.pdbx_description
1 polymer ?
#
loop_
_entity_poly.entity_id
_entity_poly.type
_entity_poly.pdbx_seq_one_letter_code
_entity_poly.pdbx_strand_id
1 'polypeptide(L)'
;MLDEFEAREARDAEARERAAREEADLIEAFRLMMETAWGKRVVFWLLGRAGLYANAFDPGSEAAERYRLGRQSLGLEILQKLDRVDARLYPRLLLERGEARELERAARMAGGKPTEDGDDQYA
;
A
#
# COMPACT_ATOMS: atom_id res chain seq x y z
N MET A 1 -32.32 -14.14 -34.58
CA MET A 1 -32.47 -13.32 -33.35
C MET A 1 -32.13 -14.09 -32.08
N LEU A 2 -32.50 -15.38 -31.94
CA LEU A 2 -32.04 -16.21 -30.81
C LEU A 2 -30.52 -16.49 -30.87
N ASP A 3 -29.98 -16.82 -32.04
CA ASP A 3 -28.56 -17.15 -32.23
C ASP A 3 -27.59 -15.99 -31.90
N GLU A 4 -28.00 -14.74 -32.13
CA GLU A 4 -27.19 -13.56 -31.81
C GLU A 4 -27.17 -13.27 -30.30
N PHE A 5 -28.27 -13.57 -29.60
CA PHE A 5 -28.36 -13.42 -28.16
C PHE A 5 -27.51 -14.48 -27.46
N GLU A 6 -27.63 -15.75 -27.88
CA GLU A 6 -26.82 -16.85 -27.36
C GLU A 6 -25.32 -16.62 -27.61
N ALA A 7 -24.96 -16.13 -28.81
CA ALA A 7 -23.58 -15.76 -29.11
C ALA A 7 -23.07 -14.60 -28.24
N ARG A 8 -23.91 -13.63 -27.89
CA ARG A 8 -23.54 -12.54 -26.98
C ARG A 8 -23.37 -13.05 -25.55
N GLU A 9 -24.29 -13.87 -25.06
CA GLU A 9 -24.20 -14.46 -23.72
C GLU A 9 -22.96 -15.35 -23.57
N ALA A 10 -22.64 -16.15 -24.59
CA ALA A 10 -21.43 -16.97 -24.58
C ALA A 10 -20.15 -16.12 -24.50
N ARG A 11 -20.06 -15.03 -25.26
CA ARG A 11 -18.95 -14.07 -25.19
C ARG A 11 -18.85 -13.38 -23.83
N ASP A 12 -19.98 -12.96 -23.28
CA ASP A 12 -20.03 -12.32 -21.97
C ASP A 12 -19.63 -13.31 -20.85
N ALA A 13 -20.04 -14.58 -20.96
CA ALA A 13 -19.65 -15.63 -20.02
C ALA A 13 -18.14 -15.92 -20.10
N GLU A 14 -17.59 -16.06 -21.31
CA GLU A 14 -16.15 -16.26 -21.53
C GLU A 14 -15.34 -15.06 -21.00
N ALA A 15 -15.80 -13.83 -21.24
CA ALA A 15 -15.16 -12.62 -20.73
C ALA A 15 -15.17 -12.57 -19.19
N ARG A 16 -16.28 -12.97 -18.55
CA ARG A 16 -16.37 -13.04 -17.08
C ARG A 16 -15.47 -14.12 -16.52
N GLU A 17 -15.42 -15.29 -17.15
CA GLU A 17 -14.54 -16.38 -16.71
C GLU A 17 -13.07 -15.97 -16.81
N ARG A 18 -12.70 -15.34 -17.93
CA ARG A 18 -11.35 -14.80 -18.11
C ARG A 18 -11.01 -13.75 -17.05
N ALA A 19 -11.90 -12.78 -16.81
CA ALA A 19 -11.69 -11.76 -15.79
C ALA A 19 -11.57 -12.36 -14.38
N ALA A 20 -12.35 -13.40 -14.06
CA ALA A 20 -12.27 -14.09 -12.78
C ALA A 20 -10.94 -14.84 -12.60
N ARG A 21 -10.42 -15.46 -13.66
CA ARG A 21 -9.10 -16.10 -13.65
C ARG A 21 -7.98 -15.08 -13.47
N GLU A 22 -8.00 -14.00 -14.26
CA GLU A 22 -7.02 -12.91 -14.14
C GLU A 22 -7.04 -12.28 -12.73
N GLU A 23 -8.22 -12.15 -12.13
CA GLU A 23 -8.36 -11.67 -10.75
C GLU A 23 -7.77 -12.65 -9.72
N ALA A 24 -8.01 -13.95 -9.87
CA ALA A 24 -7.47 -14.96 -8.97
C ALA A 24 -5.93 -15.02 -9.05
N ASP A 25 -5.37 -14.98 -10.26
CA ASP A 25 -3.93 -14.95 -10.49
C ASP A 25 -3.29 -13.70 -9.85
N LEU A 26 -3.97 -12.55 -9.96
CA LEU A 26 -3.51 -11.32 -9.33
C LEU A 26 -3.55 -11.40 -7.80
N ILE A 27 -4.61 -11.95 -7.21
CA ILE A 27 -4.71 -12.17 -5.75
C ILE A 27 -3.56 -13.06 -5.27
N GLU A 28 -3.25 -14.14 -6.00
CA GLU A 28 -2.13 -15.02 -5.66
C GLU A 28 -0.77 -14.30 -5.76
N ALA A 29 -0.57 -13.47 -6.79
CA ALA A 29 0.63 -12.65 -6.90
C ALA A 29 0.79 -11.67 -5.72
N PHE A 30 -0.30 -11.05 -5.27
CA PHE A 30 -0.29 -10.22 -4.06
C PHE A 30 0.05 -11.05 -2.81
N ARG A 31 -0.52 -12.25 -2.66
CA ARG A 31 -0.20 -13.16 -1.55
C ARG A 31 1.29 -13.45 -1.49
N LEU A 32 1.88 -13.92 -2.59
CA LEU A 32 3.30 -14.24 -2.72
C LEU A 32 4.20 -13.03 -2.45
N MET A 33 3.84 -11.85 -2.96
CA MET A 33 4.59 -10.62 -2.72
C MET A 33 4.65 -10.28 -1.23
N MET A 34 3.54 -10.44 -0.52
CA MET A 34 3.43 -10.10 0.91
C MET A 34 4.09 -11.11 1.84
N GLU A 35 4.51 -12.28 1.37
CA GLU A 35 5.36 -13.21 2.12
C GLU A 35 6.80 -12.68 2.28
N THR A 36 7.22 -11.75 1.41
CA THR A 36 8.58 -11.23 1.41
C THR A 36 8.67 -9.84 2.06
N ALA A 37 9.76 -9.58 2.79
CA ALA A 37 10.02 -8.26 3.36
C ALA A 37 10.14 -7.16 2.28
N TRP A 38 10.68 -7.53 1.11
CA TRP A 38 10.84 -6.61 -0.03
C TRP A 38 9.50 -6.23 -0.66
N GLY A 39 8.62 -7.21 -0.89
CA GLY A 39 7.28 -6.95 -1.40
C GLY A 39 6.46 -6.08 -0.46
N LYS A 40 6.48 -6.40 0.84
CA LYS A 40 5.90 -5.56 1.90
C LYS A 40 6.39 -4.11 1.84
N ARG A 41 7.71 -3.91 1.65
CA ARG A 41 8.34 -2.58 1.56
C ARG A 41 7.85 -1.80 0.34
N VAL A 42 7.75 -2.45 -0.82
CA VAL A 42 7.27 -1.82 -2.07
C VAL A 42 5.80 -1.42 -1.95
N VAL A 43 4.94 -2.31 -1.45
CA VAL A 43 3.52 -2.01 -1.22
C VAL A 43 3.35 -0.82 -0.28
N PHE A 44 4.13 -0.78 0.79
CA PHE A 44 4.10 0.37 1.70
C PHE A 44 4.50 1.68 1.05
N TRP A 45 5.52 1.63 0.18
CA TRP A 45 5.96 2.80 -0.56
C TRP A 45 4.87 3.29 -1.51
N LEU A 46 4.19 2.38 -2.22
CA LEU A 46 3.06 2.69 -3.10
C LEU A 46 1.90 3.33 -2.31
N LEU A 47 1.48 2.71 -1.21
CA LEU A 47 0.41 3.23 -0.35
C LEU A 47 0.75 4.60 0.25
N GLY A 48 2.02 4.82 0.62
CA GLY A 48 2.51 6.12 1.05
C GLY A 48 2.40 7.19 -0.05
N ARG A 49 2.55 6.79 -1.31
CA ARG A 49 2.46 7.69 -2.47
C ARG A 49 1.04 7.96 -2.95
N ALA A 50 0.12 7.03 -2.69
CA ALA A 50 -1.31 7.21 -2.93
C ALA A 50 -1.91 8.34 -2.08
N GLY A 51 -1.34 8.61 -0.89
CA GLY A 51 -1.80 9.71 -0.04
C GLY A 51 -3.21 9.50 0.52
N LEU A 52 -3.55 8.25 0.88
CA LEU A 52 -4.89 7.80 1.29
C LEU A 52 -5.57 8.66 2.36
N TYR A 53 -4.80 9.20 3.30
CA TYR A 53 -5.31 9.99 4.42
C TYR A 53 -5.05 11.50 4.27
N ALA A 54 -4.50 11.93 3.14
CA ALA A 54 -4.26 13.34 2.87
C ALA A 54 -5.54 14.01 2.35
N ASN A 55 -5.73 15.29 2.67
CA ASN A 55 -6.79 16.06 2.04
C ASN A 55 -6.48 16.26 0.55
N ALA A 56 -7.42 15.87 -0.31
CA ALA A 56 -7.29 16.01 -1.75
C ALA A 56 -7.62 17.43 -2.24
N PHE A 57 -8.46 18.19 -1.51
CA PHE A 57 -8.96 19.49 -1.91
C PHE A 57 -7.82 20.47 -2.27
N ASP A 58 -7.98 21.19 -3.38
CA ASP A 58 -7.10 22.30 -3.76
C ASP A 58 -7.93 23.57 -4.05
N PRO A 59 -7.84 24.63 -3.23
CA PRO A 59 -8.57 25.86 -3.53
C PRO A 59 -8.06 26.58 -4.77
N GLY A 60 -6.84 26.27 -5.26
CA GLY A 60 -6.20 26.94 -6.38
C GLY A 60 -6.15 26.09 -7.67
N SER A 61 -6.50 24.81 -7.63
CA SER A 61 -6.37 23.94 -8.80
C SER A 61 -7.23 22.67 -8.77
N GLU A 62 -8.35 22.71 -9.49
CA GLU A 62 -9.21 21.53 -9.69
C GLU A 62 -8.46 20.37 -10.34
N ALA A 63 -7.53 20.65 -11.26
CA ALA A 63 -6.72 19.62 -11.91
C ALA A 63 -5.82 18.88 -10.90
N ALA A 64 -5.19 19.61 -9.97
CA ALA A 64 -4.38 19.01 -8.92
C ALA A 64 -5.22 18.18 -7.96
N GLU A 65 -6.42 18.64 -7.60
CA GLU A 65 -7.37 17.88 -6.80
C GLU A 65 -7.78 16.56 -7.48
N ARG A 66 -8.22 16.61 -8.75
CA ARG A 66 -8.59 15.41 -9.51
C ARG A 66 -7.45 14.41 -9.62
N TYR A 67 -6.23 14.89 -9.82
CA TYR A 67 -5.04 14.02 -9.84
C TYR A 67 -4.79 13.38 -8.46
N ARG A 68 -4.95 14.13 -7.36
CA ARG A 68 -4.81 13.59 -6.00
C ARG A 68 -5.87 12.52 -5.71
N LEU A 69 -7.13 12.78 -6.07
CA LEU A 69 -8.22 11.80 -5.96
C LEU A 69 -7.91 10.53 -6.76
N GLY A 70 -7.44 10.65 -8.01
CA GLY A 70 -7.06 9.49 -8.82
C GLY A 70 -5.97 8.62 -8.18
N ARG A 71 -4.95 9.25 -7.58
CA ARG A 71 -3.91 8.51 -6.83
C ARG A 71 -4.46 7.83 -5.57
N GLN A 72 -5.40 8.48 -4.87
CA GLN A 72 -6.05 7.88 -3.71
C GLN A 72 -6.87 6.66 -4.11
N SER A 73 -7.62 6.73 -5.22
CA SER A 73 -8.37 5.59 -5.76
C SER A 73 -7.46 4.39 -6.04
N LEU A 74 -6.30 4.61 -6.66
CA LEU A 74 -5.33 3.53 -6.87
C LEU A 74 -4.84 2.91 -5.55
N GLY A 75 -4.61 3.74 -4.53
CA GLY A 75 -4.27 3.23 -3.19
C GLY A 75 -5.38 2.37 -2.59
N LEU A 76 -6.65 2.76 -2.77
CA LEU A 76 -7.80 2.01 -2.29
C LEU A 76 -7.95 0.68 -3.02
N GLU A 77 -7.68 0.65 -4.33
CA GLU A 77 -7.66 -0.59 -5.12
C GLU A 77 -6.59 -1.57 -4.60
N ILE A 78 -5.38 -1.08 -4.29
CA ILE A 78 -4.33 -1.89 -3.67
C ILE A 78 -4.81 -2.45 -2.33
N LEU A 79 -5.43 -1.62 -1.47
CA LEU A 79 -5.96 -2.08 -0.19
C LEU A 79 -7.04 -3.15 -0.36
N GLN A 80 -7.93 -3.01 -1.36
CA GLN A 80 -8.94 -4.03 -1.67
C GLN A 80 -8.31 -5.36 -2.09
N LYS A 81 -7.20 -5.35 -2.87
CA LYS A 81 -6.48 -6.59 -3.19
C LYS A 81 -5.89 -7.24 -1.95
N LEU A 82 -5.29 -6.45 -1.04
CA LEU A 82 -4.76 -6.97 0.22
C LEU A 82 -5.87 -7.57 1.09
N ASP A 83 -7.05 -6.93 1.15
CA ASP A 83 -8.20 -7.41 1.91
C ASP A 83 -8.74 -8.76 1.38
N ARG A 84 -8.76 -8.93 0.05
CA ARG A 84 -9.11 -10.20 -0.59
C ARG A 84 -8.11 -11.32 -0.31
N VAL A 85 -6.83 -11.00 -0.11
CA VAL A 85 -5.82 -11.99 0.29
C VAL A 85 -6.00 -12.37 1.77
N ASP A 86 -6.00 -11.39 2.66
CA ASP A 86 -6.27 -11.52 4.10
C ASP A 86 -6.61 -10.13 4.66
N ALA A 87 -7.82 -9.96 5.20
CA ALA A 87 -8.29 -8.70 5.80
C ALA A 87 -7.38 -8.15 6.92
N ARG A 88 -6.54 -9.01 7.53
CA ARG A 88 -5.60 -8.62 8.60
C ARG A 88 -4.23 -8.20 8.06
N LEU A 89 -3.99 -8.34 6.76
CA LEU A 89 -2.67 -8.13 6.16
C LEU A 89 -2.24 -6.67 6.28
N TYR A 90 -3.09 -5.72 5.90
CA TYR A 90 -2.76 -4.29 6.02
C TYR A 90 -2.60 -3.81 7.47
N PRO A 91 -3.50 -4.17 8.43
CA PRO A 91 -3.28 -3.88 9.85
C PRO A 91 -1.96 -4.44 10.40
N ARG A 92 -1.62 -5.70 10.10
CA ARG A 92 -0.34 -6.30 10.51
C ARG A 92 0.85 -5.54 9.93
N LEU A 93 0.75 -5.18 8.65
CA LEU A 93 1.78 -4.42 7.95
C LEU A 93 2.03 -3.06 8.64
N LEU A 94 0.98 -2.36 9.09
CA LEU A 94 1.09 -1.13 9.88
C LEU A 94 1.80 -1.34 11.22
N LEU A 95 1.49 -2.41 11.94
CA LEU A 95 2.13 -2.77 13.21
C LEU A 95 3.62 -3.07 13.03
N GLU A 96 3.97 -3.94 12.07
CA GLU A 96 5.37 -4.29 11.74
C GLU A 96 6.22 -3.04 11.47
N ARG A 97 5.65 -2.04 10.79
CA ARG A 97 6.35 -0.77 10.51
C ARG A 97 6.46 0.13 11.73
N GLY A 98 5.46 0.15 12.59
CA GLY A 98 5.51 0.85 13.87
C GLY A 98 6.64 0.31 14.74
N GLU A 99 6.68 -1.00 14.91
CA GLU A 99 7.72 -1.71 15.66
C GLU A 99 9.12 -1.46 15.09
N ALA A 100 9.29 -1.54 13.76
CA ALA A 100 10.58 -1.26 13.12
C ALA A 100 11.07 0.16 13.38
N ARG A 101 10.16 1.16 13.38
CA ARG A 101 10.51 2.55 13.67
C ARG A 101 10.89 2.76 15.13
N GLU A 102 10.19 2.13 16.07
CA GLU A 102 10.53 2.21 17.49
C GLU A 102 11.86 1.53 17.79
N LEU A 103 12.13 0.37 17.19
CA LEU A 103 13.43 -0.30 17.31
C LEU A 103 14.56 0.58 16.76
N GLU A 104 14.35 1.23 15.63
CA GLU A 104 15.31 2.16 15.04
C GLU A 104 15.55 3.38 15.95
N ARG A 105 14.50 3.94 16.56
CA ARG A 105 14.61 5.04 17.53
C ARG A 105 15.39 4.61 18.77
N ALA A 106 15.06 3.46 19.34
CA ALA A 106 15.74 2.92 20.52
C ALA A 106 17.23 2.66 20.24
N ALA A 107 17.56 2.10 19.06
CA ALA A 107 18.94 1.88 18.64
C ALA A 107 19.72 3.20 18.49
N ARG A 108 19.10 4.26 17.95
CA ARG A 108 19.72 5.59 17.89
C ARG A 108 19.95 6.20 19.28
N MET A 109 18.98 6.05 20.20
CA MET A 109 19.12 6.54 21.58
C MET A 109 20.20 5.79 22.35
N ALA A 110 20.28 4.47 22.19
CA ALA A 110 21.33 3.64 22.80
C ALA A 110 22.72 3.87 22.17
N GLY A 111 22.78 4.30 20.91
CA GLY A 111 24.01 4.66 20.20
C GLY A 111 24.47 6.12 20.40
N GLY A 112 23.79 6.90 21.24
CA GLY A 112 24.20 8.26 21.62
C GLY A 112 25.52 8.23 22.39
N LYS A 113 26.57 8.88 21.85
CA LYS A 113 27.88 9.04 22.50
C LYS A 113 27.77 9.84 23.82
N PRO A 114 28.72 9.63 24.76
CA PRO A 114 28.69 10.20 26.11
C PRO A 114 28.88 11.72 26.11
N THR A 115 28.35 12.33 27.16
CA THR A 115 28.55 13.71 27.60
C THR A 115 30.01 14.16 27.47
N GLU A 116 30.26 15.17 26.64
CA GLU A 116 31.38 16.08 26.86
C GLU A 116 30.98 17.01 28.00
N ASP A 117 31.38 16.64 29.22
CA ASP A 117 31.54 17.56 30.35
C ASP A 117 32.86 17.18 31.04
N GLY A 118 33.87 18.04 30.91
CA GLY A 118 35.13 17.94 31.64
C GLY A 118 36.30 18.63 30.93
N ASP A 119 36.78 19.71 31.55
CA ASP A 119 37.92 20.61 31.20
C ASP A 119 37.42 21.92 30.55
N ASP A 120 37.33 23.07 31.22
CA ASP A 120 38.22 23.65 32.22
C ASP A 120 37.48 24.49 33.27
N GLN A 121 37.65 24.14 34.55
CA GLN A 121 37.72 25.12 35.63
C GLN A 121 39.08 24.94 36.30
N TYR A 122 39.76 26.06 36.58
CA TYR A 122 41.08 26.24 37.22
C TYR A 122 42.31 26.33 36.30
N ALA A 123 42.57 27.55 35.78
CA ALA A 123 43.86 28.24 35.90
C ALA A 123 43.69 29.74 35.61
#